data_AF-A0A9P2ITG6-F1
#
_entry.id   AF-A0A9P2ITG6-F1
#
_cell.length_a   1.000
_cell.length_b   1.000
_cell.length_c   1.000
_cell.angle_alpha   90.00
_cell.angle_beta   90.00
_cell.angle_gamma   90.00
#
_symmetry.space_group_name_H-M   'P 1'
#
loop_
_entity.id
_entity.type
_entity.pdbx_description
1 polymer ?
#
loop_
_entity_poly.entity_id
_entity_poly.type
_entity_poly.pdbx_seq_one_letter_code
_entity_poly.pdbx_strand_id
1 'polypeptide(L)'
;DKDLKTDPPLNPPRGNRGVKKFDPLDIALPNWISVSLWREWVEFRQALRKPIRTEQGANGAIRELEKFRQQGFSPEQVIRHSIANEYQGLFAPKGVRPETLLRQVNTVSLPDSAIPPGFRG
;
A
#
# COMPACT_ATOMS: atom_id res chain seq x y z
N ASP A 1 -40.49 50.47 22.41
CA ASP A 1 -39.35 50.09 21.56
C ASP A 1 -38.83 48.74 22.06
N LYS A 2 -39.59 47.65 21.90
CA LYS A 2 -39.65 46.71 20.76
C LYS A 2 -38.29 46.19 20.26
N ASP A 3 -37.87 45.11 20.93
CA ASP A 3 -37.42 43.85 20.33
C ASP A 3 -36.02 43.78 19.68
N LEU A 4 -35.05 43.36 20.50
CA LEU A 4 -34.23 42.16 20.31
C LEU A 4 -33.79 41.83 18.85
N LYS A 5 -32.53 42.15 18.51
CA LYS A 5 -31.74 41.44 17.48
C LYS A 5 -30.28 41.35 17.88
N THR A 6 -30.00 40.45 18.82
CA THR A 6 -28.69 39.80 18.90
C THR A 6 -28.77 38.60 17.97
N ASP A 7 -28.48 38.81 16.69
CA ASP A 7 -28.22 37.71 15.78
C ASP A 7 -26.77 37.26 16.04
N PRO A 8 -26.52 36.08 16.64
CA PRO A 8 -25.16 35.56 16.74
C PRO A 8 -24.64 35.34 15.31
N PRO A 9 -23.35 35.62 15.03
CA PRO A 9 -22.81 35.30 13.72
C PRO A 9 -23.00 33.81 13.46
N LEU A 10 -23.62 33.50 12.31
CA LEU A 10 -23.71 32.16 11.74
C LEU A 10 -22.30 31.57 11.69
N ASN A 11 -21.88 30.85 12.73
CA ASN A 11 -20.84 29.86 12.58
C ASN A 11 -21.44 28.81 11.63
N PRO A 12 -20.91 28.63 10.41
CA PRO A 12 -21.40 27.55 9.58
C PRO A 12 -21.19 26.25 10.35
N PRO A 13 -22.18 25.33 10.36
CA PRO A 13 -22.00 24.04 10.99
C PRO A 13 -20.76 23.45 10.34
N ARG A 14 -19.85 22.94 11.18
CA ARG A 14 -18.65 22.21 10.79
C ARG A 14 -19.16 20.96 10.07
N GLY A 15 -19.54 21.15 8.81
CA GLY A 15 -20.01 20.13 7.92
C GLY A 15 -18.87 19.15 7.90
N ASN A 16 -19.13 17.98 8.47
CA ASN A 16 -18.47 16.75 8.09
C ASN A 16 -18.77 16.59 6.59
N ARG A 17 -18.12 17.43 5.76
CA ARG A 17 -18.06 17.29 4.32
C ARG A 17 -17.40 15.96 4.20
N GLY A 18 -18.20 14.93 3.90
CA GLY A 18 -17.74 13.59 3.65
C GLY A 18 -16.52 13.73 2.76
N VAL A 19 -15.35 13.63 3.38
CA VAL A 19 -14.08 13.69 2.66
C VAL A 19 -14.20 12.41 1.87
N LYS A 20 -14.58 12.53 0.58
CA LYS A 20 -14.57 11.43 -0.36
C LYS A 20 -13.22 10.77 -0.13
N LYS A 21 -13.24 9.62 0.53
CA LYS A 21 -12.03 8.91 0.86
C LYS A 21 -11.46 8.60 -0.52
N PHE A 22 -10.30 9.15 -0.83
CA PHE A 22 -9.67 8.90 -2.10
C PHE A 22 -9.51 7.38 -2.19
N ASP A 23 -10.20 6.78 -3.15
CA ASP A 23 -10.12 5.35 -3.38
C ASP A 23 -8.95 5.12 -4.33
N PRO A 24 -7.80 4.62 -3.84
CA PRO A 24 -6.66 4.36 -4.71
C PRO A 24 -6.96 3.28 -5.75
N LEU A 25 -8.03 2.49 -5.60
CA LEU A 25 -8.49 1.51 -6.59
C LEU A 25 -9.18 2.15 -7.79
N ASP A 26 -9.68 3.38 -7.66
CA ASP A 26 -10.41 4.10 -8.71
C ASP A 26 -9.49 4.88 -9.66
N ILE A 27 -8.16 4.81 -9.44
CA ILE A 27 -7.19 5.52 -10.26
C ILE A 27 -7.08 4.90 -11.66
N ALA A 28 -6.72 5.74 -12.64
CA ALA A 28 -6.38 5.29 -13.97
C ALA A 28 -5.10 4.46 -13.96
N LEU A 29 -5.25 3.13 -13.85
CA LEU A 29 -4.15 2.18 -13.93
C LEU A 29 -3.75 1.98 -15.40
N PRO A 30 -2.44 1.92 -15.71
CA PRO A 30 -1.98 1.53 -17.04
C PRO A 30 -2.33 0.08 -17.37
N ASN A 31 -2.47 -0.24 -18.66
CA ASN A 31 -2.79 -1.59 -19.16
C ASN A 31 -1.80 -2.69 -18.77
N TRP A 32 -0.58 -2.33 -18.35
CA TRP A 32 0.44 -3.25 -17.89
C TRP A 32 0.36 -3.55 -16.38
N ILE A 33 -0.49 -2.86 -15.63
CA ILE A 33 -0.84 -3.17 -14.23
C ILE A 33 -2.26 -3.71 -14.18
N SER A 34 -2.44 -4.91 -13.63
CA SER A 34 -3.78 -5.43 -13.36
C SER A 34 -4.39 -4.78 -12.12
N VAL A 35 -5.69 -4.49 -12.15
CA VAL A 35 -6.43 -3.95 -11.00
C VAL A 35 -6.28 -4.85 -9.76
N SER A 36 -6.30 -6.18 -9.95
CA SER A 36 -6.11 -7.15 -8.87
C SER A 36 -4.72 -7.03 -8.21
N LEU A 37 -3.68 -6.81 -9.01
CA LEU A 37 -2.31 -6.62 -8.53
C LEU A 37 -2.17 -5.29 -7.78
N TRP A 38 -2.79 -4.24 -8.31
CA TRP A 38 -2.82 -2.95 -7.64
C TRP A 38 -3.59 -3.00 -6.32
N ARG A 39 -4.68 -3.78 -6.27
CA ARG A 39 -5.45 -4.00 -5.05
C ARG A 39 -4.60 -4.65 -3.95
N GLU A 40 -3.82 -5.68 -4.26
CA GLU A 40 -2.88 -6.28 -3.29
C GLU A 40 -1.94 -5.23 -2.71
N TRP A 41 -1.39 -4.36 -3.56
CA TRP A 41 -0.53 -3.26 -3.10
C TRP A 41 -1.26 -2.26 -2.19
N VAL A 42 -2.51 -1.91 -2.53
CA VAL A 42 -3.36 -1.02 -1.72
C VAL A 42 -3.71 -1.66 -0.38
N GLU A 43 -4.09 -2.94 -0.35
CA GLU A 43 -4.39 -3.71 0.86
C GLU A 43 -3.16 -3.79 1.76
N PHE A 44 -1.99 -4.06 1.18
CA PHE A 44 -0.73 -4.04 1.89
C PHE A 44 -0.40 -2.66 2.50
N ARG A 45 -0.60 -1.56 1.75
CA ARG A 45 -0.42 -0.20 2.28
C ARG A 45 -1.41 0.14 3.41
N GLN A 46 -2.63 -0.41 3.36
CA GLN A 46 -3.57 -0.32 4.46
C GLN A 46 -3.09 -1.11 5.68
N ALA A 47 -2.55 -2.31 5.51
CA ALA A 47 -1.97 -3.12 6.58
C ALA A 47 -0.79 -2.41 7.26
N LEU A 48 0.07 -1.73 6.51
CA LEU A 48 1.15 -0.87 7.03
C LEU A 48 0.65 0.40 7.74
N ARG A 49 -0.67 0.62 7.84
CA ARG A 49 -1.30 1.85 8.39
C ARG A 49 -0.88 3.12 7.65
N LYS A 50 -0.37 2.99 6.41
CA LYS A 50 0.03 4.06 5.50
C LYS A 50 -0.78 4.00 4.21
N PRO A 51 -2.12 4.07 4.28
CA PRO A 51 -2.98 3.95 3.11
C PRO A 51 -2.65 5.06 2.09
N ILE A 52 -2.79 4.72 0.81
CA ILE A 52 -2.70 5.70 -0.26
C ILE A 52 -3.96 6.58 -0.17
N ARG A 53 -3.81 7.79 0.38
CA ARG A 53 -4.90 8.77 0.53
C ARG A 53 -4.89 9.86 -0.52
N THR A 54 -3.91 9.82 -1.43
CA THR A 54 -3.70 10.87 -2.43
C THR A 54 -3.38 10.25 -3.78
N GLU A 55 -3.89 10.89 -4.83
CA GLU A 55 -3.56 10.54 -6.22
C GLU A 55 -2.06 10.62 -6.48
N GLN A 56 -1.38 11.60 -5.87
CA GLN A 56 0.08 11.74 -5.97
C GLN A 56 0.83 10.50 -5.45
N GLY A 57 0.37 9.89 -4.35
CA GLY A 57 0.99 8.66 -3.84
C GLY A 57 0.74 7.46 -4.75
N ALA A 58 -0.45 7.38 -5.33
CA ALA A 58 -0.82 6.38 -6.32
C ALA A 58 0.02 6.51 -7.61
N ASN A 59 0.06 7.70 -8.19
CA ASN A 59 0.87 8.02 -9.37
C ASN A 59 2.38 7.84 -9.13
N GLY A 60 2.88 8.17 -7.94
CA GLY A 60 4.27 7.91 -7.55
C GLY A 60 4.60 6.42 -7.60
N ALA A 61 3.73 5.59 -7.03
CA ALA A 61 3.91 4.14 -7.09
C ALA A 61 3.84 3.61 -8.53
N ILE A 62 2.90 4.08 -9.36
CA ILE A 62 2.83 3.71 -10.79
C ILE A 62 4.13 4.10 -11.51
N ARG A 63 4.66 5.31 -11.28
CA ARG A 63 5.95 5.76 -11.85
C ARG A 63 7.12 4.89 -11.41
N GLU A 64 7.16 4.45 -10.17
CA GLU A 64 8.18 3.51 -9.70
C GLU A 64 8.07 2.15 -10.42
N LEU A 65 6.86 1.59 -10.55
CA LEU A 65 6.66 0.36 -11.32
C LEU A 65 7.10 0.51 -12.77
N GLU A 66 6.81 1.66 -13.39
CA GLU A 66 7.24 1.95 -14.76
C GLU A 66 8.77 2.00 -14.88
N LYS A 67 9.48 2.64 -13.94
CA LYS A 67 10.95 2.66 -13.90
C LYS A 67 11.53 1.25 -13.81
N PHE A 68 10.94 0.38 -12.99
CA PHE A 68 11.40 -1.00 -12.87
C PHE A 68 11.07 -1.82 -14.11
N ARG A 69 9.94 -1.54 -14.77
CA ARG A 69 9.59 -2.12 -16.07
C ARG A 69 10.59 -1.76 -17.15
N GLN A 70 11.03 -0.50 -17.21
CA GLN A 70 12.09 -0.07 -18.13
C GLN A 70 13.44 -0.76 -17.84
N GLN A 71 13.67 -1.19 -16.58
CA GLN A 71 14.83 -2.00 -16.20
C GLN A 71 14.68 -3.50 -16.53
N GLY A 72 13.52 -3.93 -17.03
CA GLY A 72 13.23 -5.32 -17.38
C GLY A 72 12.49 -6.14 -16.30
N PHE A 73 12.06 -5.52 -15.20
CA PHE A 73 11.27 -6.20 -14.16
C PHE A 73 9.76 -6.07 -14.42
N SER A 74 8.99 -7.13 -14.19
CA SER A 74 7.53 -7.01 -14.26
C SER A 74 6.98 -6.29 -13.01
N PRO A 75 5.95 -5.44 -13.14
CA PRO A 75 5.35 -4.72 -12.00
C PRO A 75 4.85 -5.66 -10.90
N GLU A 76 4.37 -6.84 -11.30
CA GLU A 76 3.96 -7.90 -10.38
C GLU A 76 5.09 -8.37 -9.48
N GLN A 77 6.29 -8.53 -10.03
CA GLN A 77 7.46 -8.98 -9.28
C GLN A 77 7.90 -7.94 -8.26
N VAL A 78 7.85 -6.66 -8.65
CA VAL A 78 8.18 -5.55 -7.76
C VAL A 78 7.18 -5.47 -6.60
N ILE A 79 5.87 -5.55 -6.88
CA ILE A 79 4.83 -5.51 -5.84
C ILE A 79 4.99 -6.72 -4.91
N ARG A 80 5.06 -7.94 -5.45
CA ARG A 80 5.22 -9.16 -4.62
C ARG A 80 6.49 -9.12 -3.79
N HIS A 81 7.61 -8.66 -4.36
CA HIS A 81 8.86 -8.51 -3.63
C HIS A 81 8.74 -7.47 -2.52
N SER A 82 8.09 -6.33 -2.79
CA SER A 82 7.89 -5.27 -1.80
C SER A 82 6.99 -5.75 -0.66
N ILE A 83 5.93 -6.50 -0.96
CA ILE A 83 5.05 -7.12 0.05
C ILE A 83 5.81 -8.16 0.87
N ALA A 84 6.58 -9.04 0.22
CA ALA A 84 7.33 -10.10 0.88
C ALA A 84 8.41 -9.57 1.85
N ASN A 85 8.95 -8.39 1.59
CA ASN A 85 9.92 -7.71 2.47
C ASN A 85 9.28 -6.62 3.33
N GLU A 86 7.95 -6.51 3.30
CA GLU A 86 7.17 -5.51 4.03
C GLU A 86 7.64 -4.05 3.80
N TYR A 87 8.11 -3.74 2.59
CA TYR A 87 8.63 -2.41 2.26
C TYR A 87 7.51 -1.38 2.06
N GLN A 88 7.66 -0.21 2.67
CA GLN A 88 6.71 0.90 2.51
C GLN A 88 6.67 1.47 1.08
N GLY A 89 7.74 1.27 0.30
CA GLY A 89 7.89 1.71 -1.09
C GLY A 89 8.03 0.53 -2.05
N LEU A 90 8.03 0.83 -3.34
CA LEU A 90 8.23 -0.18 -4.37
C LEU A 90 9.72 -0.34 -4.66
N PHE A 91 10.22 -1.57 -4.52
CA PHE A 91 11.61 -1.89 -4.78
C PHE A 91 11.72 -3.11 -5.68
N ALA A 92 12.56 -3.01 -6.72
CA ALA A 92 12.85 -4.16 -7.55
C ALA A 92 13.76 -5.15 -6.80
N PRO A 93 13.53 -6.47 -6.98
CA PRO A 93 14.38 -7.52 -6.45
C PRO A 93 15.77 -7.43 -7.10
N LYS A 94 16.77 -6.95 -6.37
CA LYS A 94 18.17 -6.98 -6.85
C LYS A 94 18.71 -8.39 -6.73
N GLY A 95 19.06 -9.00 -7.86
CA GLY A 95 19.82 -10.26 -7.91
C GLY A 95 19.00 -11.54 -7.76
N VAL A 96 17.68 -11.46 -7.61
CA VAL A 96 16.81 -12.65 -7.55
C VAL A 96 16.23 -12.90 -8.94
N ARG A 97 16.44 -14.11 -9.48
CA ARG A 97 15.86 -14.48 -10.77
C ARG A 97 14.32 -14.39 -10.68
N PRO A 98 13.66 -13.91 -11.74
CA PRO A 98 12.20 -13.73 -11.79
C PRO A 98 11.42 -15.00 -11.40
N GLU A 99 11.98 -16.17 -11.70
CA GLU A 99 11.40 -17.48 -11.43
C GLU A 99 11.40 -17.88 -9.94
N THR A 100 12.39 -17.41 -9.16
CA THR A 100 12.51 -17.78 -7.74
C THR A 100 11.49 -17.05 -6.87
N LEU A 101 11.09 -15.83 -7.26
CA LEU A 101 10.14 -15.01 -6.50
C LEU A 101 8.73 -15.60 -6.44
N LEU A 102 8.30 -16.32 -7.49
CA LEU A 102 7.00 -16.99 -7.52
C LEU A 102 6.91 -18.14 -6.51
N ARG A 103 8.05 -18.73 -6.10
CA ARG A 103 8.08 -19.84 -5.14
C ARG A 103 8.13 -19.38 -3.68
N GLN A 104 8.45 -18.12 -3.42
CA GLN A 104 8.83 -17.67 -2.07
C GLN A 104 7.65 -17.23 -1.19
N VAL A 105 6.41 -17.23 -1.71
CA VAL A 105 5.21 -16.81 -0.97
C VAL A 105 4.73 -17.81 0.11
N ASN A 106 5.46 -18.92 0.31
CA ASN A 106 5.16 -19.95 1.30
C ASN A 106 6.23 -20.04 2.42
N THR A 107 6.92 -18.93 2.72
CA THR A 107 7.89 -18.87 3.84
C THR A 107 7.50 -17.82 4.89
N VAL A 108 6.23 -17.83 5.29
CA VAL A 108 5.93 -17.40 6.67
C VAL A 108 6.72 -18.30 7.61
N SER A 109 7.46 -17.68 8.53
CA SER A 109 8.34 -18.32 9.49
C SER A 109 7.83 -19.68 9.97
N LEU A 110 8.59 -20.75 9.71
CA LEU A 110 8.61 -21.87 10.65
C LEU A 110 9.00 -21.26 12.01
N PRO A 111 8.17 -21.32 13.06
CA PRO A 111 8.66 -21.05 14.39
C PRO A 111 9.72 -22.13 14.64
N ASP A 112 10.98 -21.73 14.70
CA ASP A 112 12.10 -22.57 15.11
C ASP A 112 11.79 -23.06 16.54
N SER A 113 11.09 -24.18 16.62
CA SER A 113 10.71 -24.86 17.86
C SER A 113 11.69 -25.99 18.15
N ALA A 114 12.93 -25.85 17.71
CA ALA A 114 14.00 -26.78 18.02
C ALA A 114 14.66 -26.36 19.34
N ILE A 115 13.99 -26.63 20.45
CA ILE A 115 14.64 -26.65 21.76
C ILE A 115 15.69 -27.77 21.70
N PRO A 116 17.01 -27.49 21.84
CA PRO A 116 18.01 -28.54 21.84
C PRO A 116 17.84 -29.42 23.11
N PRO A 117 17.85 -30.75 23.00
CA PRO A 117 17.84 -31.61 24.18
C PRO A 117 19.21 -31.47 24.88
N GLY A 118 19.25 -30.66 25.96
CA GLY A 118 20.50 -30.39 26.68
C GLY A 118 20.41 -29.51 27.93
N PHE A 119 19.27 -28.92 28.26
CA PHE A 119 19.11 -28.23 29.55
C PHE A 119 18.81 -29.24 30.65
N ARG A 120 19.88 -29.78 31.25
CA ARG A 120 19.85 -30.41 32.57
C ARG A 120 20.37 -29.37 33.56
N GLY A 121 19.49 -28.93 34.46
CA GLY A 121 19.80 -28.12 35.64
C GLY A 121 18.89 -28.57 36.76
#